data_AF-A0A8X7UWJ7-F1
#
_entry.id   AF-A0A8X7UWJ7-F1
#
_cell.length_a   1.000
_cell.length_b   1.000
_cell.length_c   1.000
_cell.angle_alpha   90.00
_cell.angle_beta   90.00
_cell.angle_gamma   90.00
#
_symmetry.space_group_name_H-M   'P 1'
#
loop_
_entity.id
_entity.type
_entity.pdbx_description
1 polymer ?
#
loop_
_entity_poly.entity_id
_entity_poly.type
_entity_poly.pdbx_seq_one_letter_code
_entity_poly.pdbx_strand_id
1 'polypeptide(L)'
;MARFLLLCFLFAAALTSSSTEAGDDNRIYSPCSDSTVAVGDGFTFGIAFAARASFFGTNRSVQYSPCDRRRLSLNGNSKLAVFRPKVDEITLLTINTSSSSSSFSPDSSKGYMVAFAGSKYAARSVPIMVADNDHVVTSFTLVLEFQKGRLENLFWKKDGCSKCSGNAKFVCLNKEECAIKRQSCKNQGGQVDCSLGIQLAFSGTDKHYTALNSWYEVANLKQYSLYGLYSNLKGSLSSQFKNFF
;
A
#
# COMPACT_ATOMS: atom_id res chain seq x y z
N MET A 1 7.31 -47.74 41.98
CA MET A 1 7.52 -46.34 42.42
C MET A 1 8.20 -45.46 41.36
N ALA A 2 9.25 -45.90 40.65
CA ALA A 2 9.97 -45.04 39.70
C ALA A 2 9.28 -44.79 38.33
N ARG A 3 8.40 -45.68 37.87
CA ARG A 3 7.70 -45.52 36.57
C ARG A 3 6.53 -44.54 36.59
N PHE A 4 5.94 -44.26 37.75
CA PHE A 4 4.82 -43.32 37.88
C PHE A 4 5.29 -41.85 37.92
N LEU A 5 6.50 -41.59 38.42
CA LEU A 5 7.09 -40.25 38.48
C LEU A 5 7.56 -39.73 37.11
N LEU A 6 7.96 -40.62 36.21
CA LEU A 6 8.41 -40.26 34.86
C LEU A 6 7.25 -39.82 33.93
N LEU A 7 6.05 -40.33 34.16
CA LEU A 7 4.84 -39.93 33.42
C LEU A 7 4.33 -38.54 33.83
N CYS A 8 4.50 -38.15 35.10
CA CYS A 8 4.14 -36.79 35.56
C CYS A 8 5.09 -35.71 35.01
N PHE A 9 6.38 -36.01 34.81
CA PHE A 9 7.31 -35.04 34.21
C PHE A 9 7.08 -34.83 32.71
N LEU A 10 6.60 -35.85 31.98
CA LEU A 10 6.27 -35.72 30.56
C LEU A 10 4.96 -34.96 30.32
N PHE A 11 4.03 -34.95 31.29
CA PHE A 11 2.80 -34.15 31.20
C PHE A 11 2.99 -32.68 31.65
N ALA A 12 3.99 -32.38 32.48
CA ALA A 12 4.29 -31.00 32.88
C ALA A 12 5.03 -30.18 31.80
N ALA A 13 5.69 -30.84 30.84
CA ALA A 13 6.39 -30.17 29.75
C ALA A 13 5.48 -29.77 28.57
N ALA A 14 4.20 -30.15 28.58
CA ALA A 14 3.29 -30.00 27.44
C ALA A 14 2.36 -28.76 27.51
N LEU A 15 2.52 -27.85 28.48
CA LEU A 15 1.56 -26.74 28.71
C LEU A 15 2.16 -25.33 28.73
N THR A 16 3.32 -25.11 28.10
CA THR A 16 3.81 -23.75 27.83
C THR A 16 4.07 -23.52 26.35
N SER A 17 3.18 -24.01 25.49
CA SER A 17 2.95 -23.35 24.21
C SER A 17 2.20 -22.04 24.51
N SER A 18 2.94 -21.00 24.91
CA SER A 18 2.44 -19.64 24.81
C SER A 18 2.09 -19.42 23.34
N SER A 19 0.80 -19.53 23.02
CA SER A 19 0.23 -18.91 21.84
C SER A 19 0.42 -17.42 22.03
N THR A 20 1.61 -16.91 21.71
CA THR A 20 1.73 -15.53 21.29
C THR A 20 0.94 -15.48 20.00
N GLU A 21 -0.36 -15.20 20.09
CA GLU A 21 -0.99 -14.48 19.00
C GLU A 21 -0.01 -13.34 18.70
N ALA A 22 0.54 -13.32 17.48
CA ALA A 22 1.14 -12.13 16.93
C ALA A 22 -0.01 -11.13 16.75
N GLY A 23 -0.48 -10.64 17.90
CA GLY A 23 -1.58 -9.74 18.07
C GLY A 23 -1.05 -8.35 17.83
N ASP A 24 -1.78 -7.63 17.00
CA ASP A 24 -1.53 -6.22 16.72
C ASP A 24 -1.64 -5.40 18.01
N ASP A 25 -0.49 -4.97 18.55
CA ASP A 25 -0.41 -4.20 19.80
C ASP A 25 -0.48 -2.68 19.57
N ASN A 26 -0.41 -2.26 18.30
CA ASN A 26 -0.35 -0.87 17.93
C ASN A 26 -1.74 -0.22 17.84
N ARG A 27 -2.18 0.46 18.90
CA ARG A 27 -3.52 1.08 18.95
C ARG A 27 -3.66 2.40 18.17
N ILE A 28 -2.71 2.74 17.29
CA ILE A 28 -2.74 3.98 16.50
C ILE A 28 -3.50 3.77 15.18
N TYR A 29 -4.68 4.38 15.08
CA TYR A 29 -5.58 4.32 13.91
C TYR A 29 -5.63 5.60 13.07
N SER A 30 -4.94 6.65 13.52
CA SER A 30 -4.86 7.92 12.78
C SER A 30 -3.57 7.93 11.96
N PRO A 31 -3.62 8.21 10.65
CA PRO A 31 -2.41 8.35 9.84
C PRO A 31 -1.57 9.56 10.27
N CYS A 32 -2.15 10.52 10.99
CA CYS A 32 -1.45 11.73 11.47
C CYS A 32 -1.02 11.64 12.93
N SER A 33 -0.88 10.42 13.47
CA SER A 33 -0.35 10.17 14.80
C SER A 33 0.98 9.43 14.69
N ASP A 34 1.95 9.80 15.53
CA ASP A 34 3.22 9.09 15.59
C ASP A 34 3.03 7.72 16.24
N SER A 35 3.76 6.72 15.73
CA SER A 35 3.66 5.33 16.16
C SER A 35 5.02 4.64 16.08
N THR A 36 5.23 3.64 16.93
CA THR A 36 6.34 2.69 16.85
C THR A 36 5.77 1.28 16.73
N VAL A 37 6.23 0.50 15.77
CA VAL A 37 5.65 -0.81 15.44
C VAL A 37 6.66 -1.95 15.56
N ALA A 38 6.14 -3.13 15.89
CA ALA A 38 6.79 -4.42 15.75
C ALA A 38 6.34 -5.13 14.46
N VAL A 39 7.05 -6.18 14.05
CA VAL A 39 6.55 -7.12 13.04
C VAL A 39 5.18 -7.66 13.46
N GLY A 40 4.23 -7.70 12.52
CA GLY A 40 2.86 -8.16 12.76
C GLY A 40 1.89 -7.11 13.31
N ASP A 41 2.37 -5.97 13.80
CA ASP A 41 1.50 -4.85 14.22
C ASP A 41 0.78 -4.24 13.02
N GLY A 42 -0.42 -3.71 13.26
CA GLY A 42 -1.12 -2.89 12.27
C GLY A 42 -0.48 -1.51 12.19
N PHE A 43 -0.13 -1.03 10.99
CA PHE A 43 0.43 0.31 10.79
C PHE A 43 -0.48 1.20 9.96
N THR A 44 -0.97 2.29 10.54
CA THR A 44 -1.86 3.21 9.84
C THR A 44 -1.08 4.22 9.00
N PHE A 45 -1.40 4.31 7.71
CA PHE A 45 -0.93 5.38 6.84
C PHE A 45 -2.03 5.84 5.88
N GLY A 46 -1.88 7.05 5.36
CA GLY A 46 -2.82 7.67 4.43
C GLY A 46 -2.23 7.80 3.03
N ILE A 47 -3.12 7.85 2.04
CA ILE A 47 -2.82 8.24 0.66
C ILE A 47 -3.75 9.39 0.30
N ALA A 48 -3.17 10.58 0.14
CA ALA A 48 -3.87 11.77 -0.28
C ALA A 48 -3.79 11.93 -1.80
N PHE A 49 -4.92 12.23 -2.44
CA PHE A 49 -5.05 12.51 -3.87
C PHE A 49 -5.35 13.99 -4.06
N ALA A 50 -4.54 14.67 -4.88
CA ALA A 50 -4.70 16.09 -5.20
C ALA A 50 -3.90 16.45 -6.45
N ALA A 51 -3.93 17.73 -6.84
CA ALA A 51 -3.02 18.24 -7.85
C ALA A 51 -1.57 18.20 -7.33
N ARG A 52 -0.60 17.93 -8.21
CA ARG A 52 0.82 17.89 -7.82
C ARG A 52 1.25 19.13 -7.02
N ALA A 53 0.89 20.31 -7.51
CA ALA A 53 1.25 21.58 -6.88
C ALA A 53 0.62 21.76 -5.49
N SER A 54 -0.51 21.09 -5.21
CA SER A 54 -1.19 21.20 -3.91
C SER A 54 -0.36 20.63 -2.77
N PHE A 55 0.58 19.71 -3.03
CA PHE A 55 1.46 19.13 -2.00
C PHE A 55 2.67 20.00 -1.64
N PHE A 56 2.85 21.13 -2.31
CA PHE A 56 3.99 22.02 -2.10
C PHE A 56 3.56 23.40 -1.61
N GLY A 57 4.44 24.09 -0.89
CA GLY A 57 4.21 25.48 -0.51
C GLY A 57 4.25 26.43 -1.71
N THR A 58 3.89 27.70 -1.47
CA THR A 58 3.73 28.75 -2.49
C THR A 58 4.92 28.88 -3.45
N ASN A 59 6.15 28.69 -2.94
CA ASN A 59 7.39 28.79 -3.73
C ASN A 59 7.89 27.43 -4.25
N ARG A 60 7.12 26.35 -4.07
CA ARG A 60 7.40 24.97 -4.49
C ARG A 60 8.72 24.36 -3.98
N SER A 61 9.42 25.02 -3.07
CA SER A 61 10.69 24.57 -2.50
C SER A 61 10.53 23.50 -1.40
N VAL A 62 9.35 23.45 -0.77
CA VAL A 62 9.06 22.54 0.33
C VAL A 62 7.79 21.77 0.03
N GLN A 63 7.89 20.44 0.07
CA GLN A 63 6.73 19.56 0.09
C GLN A 63 6.19 19.47 1.51
N TYR A 64 4.90 19.69 1.73
CA TYR A 64 4.27 19.53 3.03
C TYR A 64 3.66 18.13 3.21
N SER A 65 3.60 17.68 4.46
CA SER A 65 2.85 16.47 4.79
C SER A 65 1.35 16.75 4.73
N PRO A 66 0.52 15.81 4.24
CA PRO A 66 -0.94 15.84 4.38
C PRO A 66 -1.45 16.00 5.83
N CYS A 67 -0.61 15.76 6.84
CA CYS A 67 -0.92 16.03 8.24
C CYS A 67 -0.68 17.48 8.69
N ASP A 68 -0.01 18.31 7.89
CA ASP A 68 0.23 19.73 8.21
C ASP A 68 -0.99 20.59 7.90
N ARG A 69 -1.95 20.60 8.81
CA ARG A 69 -3.21 21.36 8.68
C ARG A 69 -3.02 22.88 8.61
N ARG A 70 -1.85 23.41 9.00
CA ARG A 70 -1.60 24.85 9.04
C ARG A 70 -1.02 25.36 7.72
N ARG A 71 -0.22 24.54 7.05
CA ARG A 71 0.53 24.95 5.85
C ARG A 71 0.04 24.28 4.57
N LEU A 72 -0.71 23.19 4.68
CA LEU A 72 -1.30 22.50 3.55
C LEU A 72 -2.81 22.69 3.52
N SER A 73 -3.30 23.37 2.49
CA SER A 73 -4.72 23.42 2.16
C SER A 73 -4.98 22.54 0.93
N LEU A 74 -5.51 21.34 1.16
CA LEU A 74 -6.01 20.50 0.10
C LEU A 74 -7.42 21.01 -0.26
N ASN A 75 -7.63 21.36 -1.53
CA ASN A 75 -8.91 21.89 -2.01
C ASN A 75 -10.05 20.84 -1.93
N GLY A 76 -11.30 21.26 -2.14
CA GLY A 76 -12.49 20.40 -2.01
C GLY A 76 -12.56 19.18 -2.95
N ASN A 77 -11.68 19.11 -3.96
CA ASN A 77 -11.58 17.97 -4.87
C ASN A 77 -10.56 16.93 -4.42
N SER A 78 -9.83 17.19 -3.33
CA SER A 78 -8.90 16.22 -2.76
C SER A 78 -9.64 15.04 -2.15
N LYS A 79 -9.00 13.87 -2.20
CA LYS A 79 -9.53 12.61 -1.66
C LYS A 79 -8.48 11.94 -0.80
N LEU A 80 -8.93 11.12 0.14
CA LEU A 80 -8.07 10.43 1.09
C LEU A 80 -8.49 8.96 1.16
N ALA A 81 -7.51 8.06 1.08
CA ALA A 81 -7.65 6.68 1.48
C ALA A 81 -6.75 6.43 2.69
N VAL A 82 -7.23 5.63 3.66
CA VAL A 82 -6.45 5.26 4.85
C VAL A 82 -6.40 3.74 4.91
N PHE A 83 -5.21 3.23 5.15
CA PHE A 83 -4.95 1.80 5.23
C PHE A 83 -4.24 1.47 6.53
N ARG A 84 -4.44 0.24 6.99
CA ARG A 84 -3.80 -0.29 8.18
C ARG A 84 -3.35 -1.74 7.97
N PRO A 85 -2.38 -1.99 7.08
CA PRO A 85 -1.79 -3.32 6.87
C PRO A 85 -1.00 -3.79 8.10
N LYS A 86 -0.72 -5.09 8.17
CA LYS A 86 0.25 -5.64 9.11
C LYS A 86 1.67 -5.38 8.63
N VAL A 87 2.55 -5.04 9.57
CA VAL A 87 3.95 -4.74 9.29
C VAL A 87 4.70 -6.00 8.91
N ASP A 88 5.48 -5.89 7.84
CA ASP A 88 6.24 -6.97 7.19
C ASP A 88 5.39 -8.09 6.56
N GLU A 89 4.10 -7.85 6.33
CA GLU A 89 3.23 -8.74 5.56
C GLU A 89 3.05 -8.22 4.13
N ILE A 90 3.35 -9.04 3.13
CA ILE A 90 3.14 -8.67 1.72
C ILE A 90 1.65 -8.45 1.48
N THR A 91 1.28 -7.19 1.28
CA THR A 91 -0.11 -6.76 1.14
C THR A 91 -0.32 -6.04 -0.19
N LEU A 92 -1.40 -6.37 -0.90
CA LEU A 92 -1.88 -5.61 -2.05
C LEU A 92 -3.12 -4.80 -1.66
N LEU A 93 -2.95 -3.49 -1.56
CA LEU A 93 -4.06 -2.58 -1.33
C LEU A 93 -4.78 -2.29 -2.64
N THR A 94 -6.10 -2.21 -2.60
CA THR A 94 -6.91 -1.87 -3.78
C THR A 94 -7.81 -0.67 -3.48
N ILE A 95 -7.80 0.32 -4.37
CA ILE A 95 -8.76 1.43 -4.38
C ILE A 95 -9.63 1.27 -5.61
N ASN A 96 -10.93 1.04 -5.39
CA ASN A 96 -11.89 0.83 -6.46
C ASN A 96 -12.25 2.16 -7.14
N THR A 97 -11.88 2.29 -8.41
CA THR A 97 -12.20 3.44 -9.29
C THR A 97 -13.12 3.04 -10.45
N SER A 98 -13.43 1.75 -10.59
CA SER A 98 -14.04 1.19 -11.80
C SER A 98 -15.52 0.85 -11.64
N SER A 99 -16.07 0.86 -10.42
CA SER A 99 -17.51 0.65 -10.25
C SER A 99 -18.29 1.90 -10.63
N SER A 100 -19.42 1.71 -11.32
CA SER A 100 -20.40 2.78 -11.62
C SER A 100 -20.97 3.46 -10.38
N SER A 101 -20.80 2.84 -9.21
CA SER A 101 -21.14 3.37 -7.88
C SER A 101 -19.97 4.00 -7.12
N SER A 102 -18.73 3.97 -7.64
CA SER A 102 -17.59 4.63 -6.99
C SER A 102 -17.64 6.13 -7.23
N SER A 103 -17.68 6.91 -6.15
CA SER A 103 -17.58 8.38 -6.21
C SER A 103 -16.14 8.88 -6.38
N PHE A 104 -15.16 7.97 -6.50
CA PHE A 104 -13.75 8.29 -6.62
C PHE A 104 -13.21 8.04 -8.03
N SER A 105 -12.75 9.12 -8.66
CA SER A 105 -12.06 9.12 -9.94
C SER A 105 -10.74 9.90 -9.79
N PRO A 106 -9.55 9.28 -9.97
CA PRO A 106 -8.27 9.94 -9.70
C PRO A 106 -8.03 11.22 -10.51
N ASP A 107 -8.59 11.30 -11.71
CA ASP A 107 -8.59 12.48 -12.60
C ASP A 107 -9.36 13.67 -12.01
N SER A 108 -10.48 13.43 -11.32
CA SER A 108 -11.24 14.51 -10.66
C SER A 108 -10.45 15.14 -9.52
N SER A 109 -9.56 14.36 -8.90
CA SER A 109 -8.61 14.81 -7.87
C SER A 109 -7.33 15.42 -8.47
N LYS A 110 -7.30 15.72 -9.78
CA LYS A 110 -6.13 16.28 -10.49
C LYS A 110 -4.90 15.35 -10.51
N GLY A 111 -5.10 14.06 -10.30
CA GLY A 111 -4.25 13.03 -10.89
C GLY A 111 -2.95 12.66 -10.18
N TYR A 112 -2.65 13.21 -8.99
CA TYR A 112 -1.44 12.82 -8.23
C TYR A 112 -1.80 12.28 -6.86
N MET A 113 -0.92 11.44 -6.31
CA MET A 113 -1.05 10.96 -4.94
C MET A 113 0.25 11.05 -4.13
N VAL A 114 0.10 11.19 -2.82
CA VAL A 114 1.18 11.18 -1.81
C VAL A 114 0.77 10.22 -0.69
N ALA A 115 1.66 9.29 -0.35
CA ALA A 115 1.54 8.48 0.85
C ALA A 115 2.13 9.25 2.03
N PHE A 116 1.53 9.13 3.21
CA PHE A 116 1.97 9.86 4.39
C PHE A 116 1.61 9.14 5.69
N ALA A 117 2.42 9.37 6.72
CA ALA A 117 2.08 9.02 8.09
C ALA A 117 2.88 9.83 9.12
N GLY A 118 2.36 9.91 10.35
CA GLY A 118 2.99 10.58 11.49
C GLY A 118 2.64 12.07 11.60
N SER A 119 3.04 12.66 12.73
CA SER A 119 2.80 14.07 13.08
C SER A 119 4.11 14.83 13.24
N LYS A 120 4.95 14.41 14.19
CA LYS A 120 6.22 15.09 14.49
C LYS A 120 7.26 14.81 13.41
N TYR A 121 7.32 13.57 12.94
CA TYR A 121 8.28 13.14 11.90
C TYR A 121 7.66 13.18 10.50
N ALA A 122 6.31 13.13 10.41
CA ALA A 122 5.50 13.41 9.22
C ALA A 122 6.11 12.89 7.90
N ALA A 123 6.46 11.61 7.88
CA ALA A 123 7.01 10.94 6.73
C ALA A 123 6.01 11.01 5.56
N ARG A 124 6.53 11.27 4.36
CA ARG A 124 5.72 11.40 3.14
C ARG A 124 6.52 10.96 1.93
N SER A 125 5.85 10.37 0.96
CA SER A 125 6.46 10.08 -0.33
C SER A 125 6.45 11.29 -1.25
N VAL A 126 7.28 11.27 -2.30
CA VAL A 126 7.17 12.23 -3.39
C VAL A 126 5.82 12.06 -4.12
N PRO A 127 5.23 13.12 -4.68
CA PRO A 127 4.01 12.99 -5.46
C PRO A 127 4.26 12.15 -6.72
N ILE A 128 3.41 11.14 -6.94
CA ILE A 128 3.43 10.29 -8.13
C ILE A 128 2.15 10.49 -8.92
N MET A 129 2.26 10.42 -10.25
CA MET A 129 1.11 10.55 -11.13
C MET A 129 0.29 9.25 -11.12
N VAL A 130 -1.01 9.42 -11.00
CA VAL A 130 -2.01 8.35 -11.04
C VAL A 130 -2.86 8.44 -12.29
N ALA A 131 -3.25 9.64 -12.70
CA ALA A 131 -4.04 9.85 -13.90
C ALA A 131 -3.78 11.23 -14.50
N ASP A 132 -3.91 11.34 -15.82
CA ASP A 132 -3.93 12.61 -16.55
C ASP A 132 -5.16 12.67 -17.47
N ASN A 133 -5.10 13.50 -18.53
CA ASN A 133 -6.14 13.67 -19.54
C ASN A 133 -6.14 12.61 -20.65
N ASP A 134 -5.19 11.68 -20.72
CA ASP A 134 -5.25 10.51 -21.65
C ASP A 134 -5.02 9.12 -21.00
N HIS A 135 -4.41 9.07 -19.82
CA HIS A 135 -3.86 7.85 -19.21
C HIS A 135 -4.18 7.71 -17.71
N VAL A 136 -4.12 6.48 -17.23
CA VAL A 136 -4.18 6.12 -15.80
C VAL A 136 -3.14 5.04 -15.49
N VAL A 137 -2.37 5.24 -14.43
CA VAL A 137 -1.44 4.26 -13.87
C VAL A 137 -2.16 3.54 -12.72
N THR A 138 -2.22 2.22 -12.78
CA THR A 138 -3.06 1.41 -11.88
C THR A 138 -2.26 0.46 -10.99
N SER A 139 -0.94 0.35 -11.17
CA SER A 139 -0.09 -0.54 -10.38
C SER A 139 1.08 0.25 -9.81
N PHE A 140 1.18 0.25 -8.48
CA PHE A 140 2.23 0.93 -7.73
C PHE A 140 2.86 -0.03 -6.74
N THR A 141 4.11 0.22 -6.39
CA THR A 141 4.77 -0.41 -5.24
C THR A 141 5.20 0.71 -4.29
N LEU A 142 4.75 0.61 -3.03
CA LEU A 142 5.11 1.53 -1.95
C LEU A 142 6.01 0.82 -0.95
N VAL A 143 7.15 1.44 -0.65
CA VAL A 143 8.10 0.96 0.35
C VAL A 143 7.98 1.84 1.58
N LEU A 144 7.73 1.21 2.72
CA LEU A 144 7.71 1.85 4.03
C LEU A 144 9.03 1.51 4.74
N GLU A 145 9.87 2.52 4.95
CA GLU A 145 11.15 2.35 5.62
C GLU A 145 11.02 2.73 7.10
N PHE A 146 11.31 1.76 7.97
CA PHE A 146 11.28 1.94 9.41
C PHE A 146 12.68 1.93 10.00
N GLN A 147 12.90 2.79 10.99
CA GLN A 147 14.09 2.76 11.83
C GLN A 147 13.65 2.58 13.28
N LYS A 148 14.04 1.45 13.89
CA LYS A 148 13.66 1.11 15.27
C LYS A 148 12.13 1.19 15.49
N GLY A 149 11.36 0.73 14.51
CA GLY A 149 9.90 0.71 14.54
C GLY A 149 9.23 2.03 14.20
N ARG A 150 9.98 3.10 13.96
CA ARG A 150 9.43 4.40 13.54
C ARG A 150 9.54 4.56 12.03
N LEU A 151 8.45 4.97 11.37
CA LEU A 151 8.49 5.28 9.94
C LEU A 151 9.38 6.49 9.68
N GLU A 152 10.38 6.34 8.83
CA GLU A 152 11.27 7.42 8.39
C GLU A 152 10.91 7.90 6.99
N ASN A 153 10.76 6.96 6.05
CA ASN A 153 10.57 7.29 4.64
C ASN A 153 9.49 6.45 3.97
N LEU A 154 8.95 7.01 2.89
CA LEU A 154 7.97 6.38 2.02
C LEU A 154 8.42 6.54 0.57
N PHE A 155 8.64 5.45 -0.14
CA PHE A 155 9.14 5.49 -1.52
C PHE A 155 8.21 4.80 -2.49
N TRP A 156 7.93 5.46 -3.61
CA TRP A 156 7.30 4.81 -4.76
C TRP A 156 8.37 4.16 -5.62
N LYS A 157 8.22 2.86 -5.87
CA LYS A 157 9.05 2.16 -6.85
C LYS A 157 8.34 2.20 -8.20
N LYS A 158 9.04 2.72 -9.21
CA LYS A 158 8.61 2.66 -10.60
C LYS A 158 8.96 1.28 -11.17
N ASP A 159 7.98 0.61 -11.76
CA ASP A 159 8.12 -0.75 -12.25
C ASP A 159 8.63 -0.85 -13.70
N GLY A 160 8.83 0.28 -14.37
CA GLY A 160 9.20 0.32 -15.77
C GLY A 160 8.03 -0.08 -16.68
N CYS A 161 8.35 -0.28 -17.96
CA CYS A 161 7.36 -0.54 -19.00
C CYS A 161 7.28 -2.00 -19.44
N SER A 162 8.00 -2.93 -18.79
CA SER A 162 7.97 -4.36 -19.15
C SER A 162 6.54 -4.93 -19.10
N LYS A 163 5.71 -4.42 -18.20
CA LYS A 163 4.29 -4.79 -18.03
C LYS A 163 3.35 -4.27 -19.14
N CYS A 164 3.81 -3.33 -19.97
CA CYS A 164 3.00 -2.67 -21.00
C CYS A 164 3.09 -3.32 -22.39
N SER A 165 3.99 -4.30 -22.56
CA SER A 165 4.24 -4.94 -23.84
C SER A 165 3.11 -5.88 -24.25
N GLY A 166 2.71 -5.84 -25.53
CA GLY A 166 1.79 -6.82 -26.12
C GLY A 166 0.31 -6.46 -26.14
N ASN A 167 -0.11 -5.27 -25.71
CA ASN A 167 -1.51 -4.85 -25.78
C ASN A 167 -1.67 -3.34 -26.05
N ALA A 168 -2.40 -2.98 -27.12
CA ALA A 168 -2.58 -1.60 -27.60
C ALA A 168 -3.37 -0.66 -26.64
N LYS A 169 -3.97 -1.21 -25.58
CA LYS A 169 -4.66 -0.47 -24.51
C LYS A 169 -3.68 0.11 -23.48
N PHE A 170 -2.45 -0.40 -23.46
CA PHE A 170 -1.40 0.00 -22.53
C PHE A 170 -0.37 0.90 -23.22
N VAL A 171 0.17 1.86 -22.49
CA VAL A 171 1.14 2.84 -22.96
C VAL A 171 2.25 2.98 -21.92
N CYS A 172 3.48 2.93 -22.40
CA CYS A 172 4.66 3.20 -21.60
C CYS A 172 4.88 4.71 -21.48
N LEU A 173 4.60 5.30 -20.32
CA LEU A 173 4.78 6.73 -20.06
C LEU A 173 6.23 7.00 -19.64
N ASN A 174 6.87 7.95 -20.34
CA ASN A 174 8.23 8.43 -20.06
C ASN A 174 9.31 7.33 -19.93
N LYS A 175 9.06 6.12 -20.44
CA LYS A 175 9.91 4.93 -20.26
C LYS A 175 10.03 4.43 -18.81
N GLU A 176 9.19 4.92 -17.90
CA GLU A 176 9.30 4.64 -16.47
C GLU A 176 8.08 3.93 -15.89
N GLU A 177 6.89 4.15 -16.46
CA GLU A 177 5.63 3.66 -15.88
C GLU A 177 4.71 3.08 -16.95
N CYS A 178 4.03 2.01 -16.59
CA CYS A 178 3.02 1.40 -17.45
C CYS A 178 1.64 1.96 -17.12
N ALA A 179 1.00 2.57 -18.12
CA ALA A 179 -0.31 3.19 -17.99
C ALA A 179 -1.33 2.57 -18.95
N ILE A 180 -2.60 2.77 -18.64
CA ILE A 180 -3.75 2.35 -19.43
C ILE A 180 -4.36 3.60 -20.05
N LYS A 181 -4.74 3.53 -21.34
CA LYS A 181 -5.53 4.61 -21.97
C LYS A 181 -6.87 4.74 -21.25
N ARG A 182 -7.24 5.95 -20.81
CA ARG A 182 -8.45 6.16 -19.99
C ARG A 182 -9.72 5.63 -20.62
N GLN A 183 -9.89 5.81 -21.94
CA GLN A 183 -11.07 5.31 -22.67
C GLN A 183 -11.23 3.78 -22.58
N SER A 184 -10.16 3.05 -22.23
CA SER A 184 -10.23 1.60 -22.02
C SER A 184 -10.81 1.23 -20.65
N CYS A 185 -10.93 2.16 -19.72
CA CYS A 185 -11.41 1.93 -18.36
C CYS A 185 -12.93 1.80 -18.27
N LYS A 186 -13.42 0.91 -17.40
CA LYS A 186 -14.87 0.65 -17.22
C LYS A 186 -15.68 1.88 -16.84
N ASN A 187 -15.15 2.74 -15.97
CA ASN A 187 -15.80 3.99 -15.57
C ASN A 187 -15.89 5.03 -16.70
N GLN A 188 -15.30 4.74 -17.86
CA GLN A 188 -15.20 5.63 -19.03
C GLN A 188 -15.80 4.96 -20.29
N GLY A 189 -16.60 3.90 -20.10
CA GLY A 189 -17.25 3.14 -21.18
C GLY A 189 -16.40 2.00 -21.77
N GLY A 190 -15.19 1.78 -21.24
CA GLY A 190 -14.31 0.69 -21.64
C GLY A 190 -14.60 -0.63 -20.91
N GLN A 191 -13.71 -1.61 -21.09
CA GLN A 191 -13.85 -2.96 -20.52
C GLN A 191 -12.80 -3.30 -19.44
N VAL A 192 -11.76 -2.48 -19.31
CA VAL A 192 -10.62 -2.72 -18.42
C VAL A 192 -10.92 -2.18 -17.03
N ASP A 193 -10.64 -2.96 -16.00
CA ASP A 193 -10.70 -2.48 -14.62
C ASP A 193 -9.44 -1.63 -14.34
N CYS A 194 -9.66 -0.35 -14.06
CA CYS A 194 -8.62 0.62 -13.75
C CYS A 194 -8.51 0.96 -12.26
N SER A 195 -8.97 0.05 -11.39
CA SER A 195 -8.78 0.15 -9.93
C SER A 195 -7.29 0.22 -9.60
N LEU A 196 -6.94 1.05 -8.63
CA LEU A 196 -5.54 1.23 -8.23
C LEU A 196 -5.13 0.06 -7.33
N GLY A 197 -4.08 -0.65 -7.69
CA GLY A 197 -3.40 -1.64 -6.89
C GLY A 197 -2.08 -1.09 -6.36
N ILE A 198 -1.85 -1.18 -5.05
CA ILE A 198 -0.64 -0.70 -4.39
C ILE A 198 -0.05 -1.86 -3.60
N GLN A 199 1.05 -2.41 -4.09
CA GLN A 199 1.81 -3.44 -3.41
C GLN A 199 2.67 -2.78 -2.32
N LEU A 200 2.60 -3.30 -1.11
CA LEU A 200 3.39 -2.82 0.01
C LEU A 200 4.65 -3.67 0.19
N ALA A 201 5.72 -3.00 0.59
CA ALA A 201 6.96 -3.59 1.04
C ALA A 201 7.46 -2.83 2.26
N PHE A 202 8.09 -3.55 3.18
CA PHE A 202 8.67 -2.98 4.39
C PHE A 202 10.19 -3.18 4.38
N SER A 203 10.91 -2.20 4.91
CA SER A 203 12.36 -2.24 5.03
C SER A 203 12.84 -1.61 6.34
N GLY A 204 14.04 -1.98 6.77
CA GLY A 204 14.68 -1.43 7.97
C GLY A 204 14.41 -2.29 9.21
N THR A 205 14.08 -1.69 10.34
CA THR A 205 13.91 -2.41 11.62
C THR A 205 12.67 -2.00 12.40
N ASP A 206 12.13 -2.94 13.15
CA ASP A 206 11.00 -2.75 14.06
C ASP A 206 11.43 -2.22 15.45
N LYS A 207 10.49 -2.00 16.37
CA LYS A 207 10.75 -1.46 17.73
C LYS A 207 11.63 -2.37 18.60
N HIS A 208 11.74 -3.64 18.25
CA HIS A 208 12.58 -4.65 18.89
C HIS A 208 13.89 -4.90 18.12
N TYR A 209 14.21 -4.06 17.13
CA TYR A 209 15.38 -4.20 16.26
C TYR A 209 15.34 -5.41 15.32
N THR A 210 14.18 -6.05 15.16
CA THR A 210 13.97 -7.11 14.18
C THR A 210 13.99 -6.51 12.77
N ALA A 211 14.71 -7.14 11.84
CA ALA A 211 14.77 -6.68 10.46
C ALA A 211 13.44 -6.92 9.74
N LEU A 212 12.99 -5.93 8.96
CA LEU A 212 11.84 -6.02 8.06
C LEU A 212 12.33 -6.48 6.69
N ASN A 213 11.84 -7.61 6.19
CA ASN A 213 12.42 -8.32 5.04
C ASN A 213 11.53 -8.40 3.80
N SER A 214 10.25 -8.04 3.90
CA SER A 214 9.29 -8.14 2.78
C SER A 214 9.74 -7.38 1.52
N TRP A 215 10.56 -6.33 1.62
CA TRP A 215 11.18 -5.69 0.45
C TRP A 215 12.04 -6.65 -0.42
N TYR A 216 12.82 -7.53 0.21
CA TYR A 216 13.62 -8.52 -0.51
C TYR A 216 12.71 -9.56 -1.19
N GLU A 217 11.62 -9.93 -0.51
CA GLU A 217 10.62 -10.84 -1.06
C GLU A 217 9.89 -10.24 -2.26
N VAL A 218 9.58 -8.94 -2.25
CA VAL A 218 9.03 -8.25 -3.42
C VAL A 218 10.00 -8.25 -4.61
N ALA A 219 11.30 -8.15 -4.38
CA ALA A 219 12.29 -8.26 -5.45
C ALA A 219 12.33 -9.69 -6.06
N ASN A 220 12.14 -10.72 -5.24
CA ASN A 220 12.07 -12.12 -5.69
C ASN A 220 10.73 -12.45 -6.36
N LEU A 221 9.62 -11.91 -5.85
CA LEU A 221 8.29 -12.04 -6.46
C LEU A 221 8.21 -11.35 -7.83
N LYS A 222 9.03 -10.33 -8.10
CA LYS A 222 9.15 -9.73 -9.43
C LYS A 222 9.68 -10.69 -10.51
N GLN A 223 10.41 -11.75 -10.15
CA GLN A 223 10.79 -12.79 -11.12
C GLN A 223 9.56 -13.59 -11.60
N TYR A 224 8.54 -13.72 -10.76
CA TYR A 224 7.27 -14.36 -11.09
C TYR A 224 6.24 -13.31 -11.45
N SER A 225 6.35 -12.74 -12.66
CA SER A 225 5.39 -11.79 -13.29
C SER A 225 4.01 -11.78 -12.61
N LEU A 226 3.89 -10.95 -11.56
CA LEU A 226 2.75 -10.96 -10.64
C LEU A 226 1.45 -10.53 -11.32
N TYR A 227 1.54 -10.00 -12.55
CA TYR A 227 0.38 -9.80 -13.40
C TYR A 227 -0.35 -11.12 -13.71
N GLY A 228 0.37 -12.21 -13.99
CA GLY A 228 -0.22 -13.52 -14.28
C GLY A 228 -0.81 -14.22 -13.05
N LEU A 229 -0.16 -14.08 -11.88
CA LEU A 229 -0.66 -14.64 -10.63
C LEU A 229 -1.86 -13.84 -10.08
N TYR A 230 -1.80 -12.49 -10.09
CA TYR A 230 -2.85 -11.67 -9.49
C TYR A 230 -4.06 -11.43 -10.38
N SER A 231 -3.92 -11.41 -11.71
CA SER A 231 -5.10 -11.40 -12.60
C SER A 231 -5.93 -12.68 -12.45
N ASN A 232 -5.25 -13.82 -12.28
CA ASN A 232 -5.90 -15.11 -12.00
C ASN A 232 -6.45 -15.19 -10.57
N LEU A 233 -5.76 -14.66 -9.55
CA LEU A 233 -6.28 -14.60 -8.17
C LEU A 233 -7.52 -13.71 -8.04
N LYS A 234 -7.58 -12.56 -8.74
CA LYS A 234 -8.79 -11.73 -8.76
C LYS A 234 -9.96 -12.45 -9.44
N GLY A 235 -9.70 -13.19 -10.52
CA GLY A 235 -10.68 -14.07 -11.15
C GLY A 235 -11.15 -15.20 -10.23
N SER A 236 -10.23 -15.82 -9.49
CA SER A 236 -10.48 -16.94 -8.58
C SER A 236 -11.20 -16.54 -7.29
N LEU A 237 -10.88 -15.37 -6.71
CA LEU A 237 -11.61 -14.81 -5.58
C LEU A 237 -13.00 -14.32 -6.02
N SER A 238 -13.09 -13.63 -7.17
CA SER A 238 -14.39 -13.20 -7.70
C SER A 238 -15.31 -14.35 -8.10
N SER A 239 -14.79 -15.52 -8.48
CA SER A 239 -15.61 -16.70 -8.77
C SER A 239 -16.03 -17.44 -7.49
N GLN A 240 -15.19 -17.46 -6.45
CA GLN A 240 -15.56 -18.04 -5.15
C GLN A 240 -16.65 -17.23 -4.45
N PHE A 241 -16.61 -15.90 -4.50
CA PHE A 241 -17.65 -15.05 -3.89
C PHE A 241 -18.97 -14.99 -4.68
N LYS A 242 -18.98 -15.43 -5.96
CA LYS A 242 -20.21 -15.59 -6.74
C LYS A 242 -21.04 -16.82 -6.36
N ASN A 243 -20.46 -17.77 -5.61
CA ASN A 243 -21.17 -18.95 -5.14
C ASN A 243 -21.72 -18.79 -3.71
N PHE A 244 -21.54 -17.61 -3.10
CA PHE A 244 -21.99 -17.29 -1.74
C PHE A 244 -23.09 -16.21 -1.68
N PHE A 245 -23.52 -15.67 -2.82
CA PHE A 245 -24.67 -14.75 -2.93
C PHE A 245 -25.48 -15.02 -4.20
#